data_AF-S7MUV8-F1
#
_entry.id   AF-S7MUV8-F1
#
_cell.length_a   1.000
_cell.length_b   1.000
_cell.length_c   1.000
_cell.angle_alpha   90.00
_cell.angle_beta   90.00
_cell.angle_gamma   90.00
#
_symmetry.space_group_name_H-M   'P 1'
#
loop_
_entity.id
_entity.type
_entity.pdbx_description
1 polymer ?
#
loop_
_entity_poly.entity_id
_entity_poly.type
_entity_poly.pdbx_seq_one_letter_code
_entity_poly.pdbx_strand_id
1 'polypeptide(L)'
;MVPLEAPAPSAPLPQENAKNEEILNSLKYVRPGGGFEPNFTLFEKCEVNGAQAHPLFVFLREALPVPSDDASALMTDPKLVTWSPVCRNDVSWNFEKFLVGPDGVPVRRYSRRFPTIDIEPDIEALLAQAPGSA
;
A
#
# COMPACT_ATOMS: atom_id res chain seq x y z
N MET A 1 44.07 14.19 -15.01
CA MET A 1 43.25 12.97 -15.17
C MET A 1 42.30 12.94 -13.99
N VAL A 2 41.08 13.47 -14.17
CA VAL A 2 40.06 13.46 -13.11
C VAL A 2 39.49 12.06 -13.07
N PRO A 3 39.42 11.38 -11.91
CA PRO A 3 38.81 10.07 -11.84
C PRO A 3 37.34 10.22 -12.27
N LEU A 4 36.95 9.44 -13.27
CA LEU A 4 35.57 9.32 -13.70
C LEU A 4 34.82 8.69 -12.53
N GLU A 5 34.06 9.50 -11.80
CA GLU A 5 33.17 9.00 -10.75
C GLU A 5 32.18 8.06 -11.42
N ALA A 6 32.19 6.78 -11.02
CA ALA A 6 31.27 5.80 -11.55
C ALA A 6 29.84 6.31 -11.25
N PRO A 7 28.92 6.29 -12.23
CA PRO A 7 27.54 6.68 -11.96
C PRO A 7 27.02 5.82 -10.81
N ALA A 8 26.45 6.48 -9.79
CA ALA A 8 25.76 5.80 -8.71
C ALA A 8 24.81 4.75 -9.31
N PRO A 9 24.73 3.53 -8.75
CA PRO A 9 23.83 2.52 -9.29
C PRO A 9 22.43 3.12 -9.34
N SER A 10 21.90 3.25 -10.56
CA SER A 10 20.55 3.74 -10.81
C SER A 10 19.61 2.95 -9.90
N ALA A 11 18.98 3.63 -8.95
CA ALA A 11 18.12 3.01 -7.96
C ALA A 11 17.10 2.13 -8.70
N PRO A 12 17.05 0.81 -8.40
CA PRO A 12 15.96 0.01 -8.90
C PRO A 12 14.71 0.51 -8.15
N LEU A 13 13.72 1.04 -8.86
CA LEU A 13 12.30 0.66 -8.79
C LEU A 13 11.25 1.78 -8.87
N PRO A 14 10.01 1.43 -9.27
CA PRO A 14 8.83 2.29 -9.26
C PRO A 14 8.24 2.45 -7.84
N GLN A 15 9.05 2.89 -6.88
CA GLN A 15 8.58 3.35 -5.57
C GLN A 15 8.29 4.86 -5.60
N GLU A 16 7.46 5.34 -4.66
CA GLU A 16 7.18 6.77 -4.48
C GLU A 16 8.47 7.51 -4.10
N ASN A 17 9.00 8.25 -5.06
CA ASN A 17 10.30 8.90 -4.99
C ASN A 17 10.26 10.26 -4.28
N ALA A 18 9.07 10.86 -4.15
CA ALA A 18 8.86 12.10 -3.40
C ALA A 18 9.15 11.93 -1.90
N LYS A 19 9.62 13.00 -1.26
CA LYS A 19 9.68 13.12 0.20
C LYS A 19 8.30 13.41 0.78
N ASN A 20 8.14 13.24 2.10
CA ASN A 20 6.87 13.48 2.79
C ASN A 20 6.27 14.86 2.47
N GLU A 21 7.11 15.89 2.40
CA GLU A 21 6.71 17.28 2.16
C GLU A 21 6.33 17.55 0.69
N GLU A 22 6.70 16.65 -0.22
CA GLU A 22 6.53 16.80 -1.66
C GLU A 22 5.32 16.03 -2.20
N ILE A 23 4.85 15.00 -1.48
CA ILE A 23 3.75 14.12 -1.91
C ILE A 23 2.48 14.91 -2.23
N LEU A 24 2.05 15.80 -1.33
CA LEU A 24 0.81 16.58 -1.55
C LEU A 24 0.93 17.51 -2.76
N ASN A 25 2.11 18.09 -3.01
CA ASN A 25 2.35 18.90 -4.20
C ASN A 25 2.32 18.04 -5.47
N SER A 26 2.88 16.83 -5.44
CA SER A 26 2.81 15.88 -6.54
C SER A 26 1.36 15.52 -6.88
N LEU A 27 0.55 15.21 -5.86
CA LEU A 27 -0.89 14.93 -6.04
C LEU A 27 -1.64 16.12 -6.63
N LYS A 28 -1.36 17.34 -6.15
CA LYS A 28 -2.06 18.56 -6.53
C LYS A 28 -1.71 19.07 -7.92
N TYR A 29 -0.44 18.96 -8.32
CA TYR A 29 0.09 19.63 -9.51
C TYR A 29 0.61 18.68 -10.60
N VAL A 30 0.91 17.41 -10.29
CA VAL A 30 1.53 16.46 -11.23
C VAL A 30 0.56 15.34 -11.59
N ARG A 31 0.19 14.50 -10.62
CA ARG A 31 -0.73 13.39 -10.82
C ARG A 31 -1.40 13.01 -9.49
N PRO A 32 -2.74 13.05 -9.37
CA PRO A 32 -3.72 13.30 -10.42
C PRO A 32 -3.64 14.69 -11.07
N GLY A 33 -3.10 15.67 -10.36
CA GLY A 33 -3.02 17.05 -10.84
C GLY A 33 -4.37 17.75 -10.76
N GLY A 34 -4.51 18.87 -11.47
CA GLY A 34 -5.80 19.59 -11.57
C GLY A 34 -6.30 20.19 -10.26
N GLY A 35 -5.43 20.41 -9.27
CA GLY A 35 -5.82 20.90 -7.96
C GLY A 35 -6.40 19.81 -7.05
N PHE A 36 -6.18 18.53 -7.37
CA PHE A 36 -6.63 17.42 -6.54
C PHE A 36 -6.05 17.50 -5.12
N GLU A 37 -6.91 17.33 -4.13
CA GLU A 37 -6.54 17.23 -2.72
C GLU A 37 -7.22 15.99 -2.11
N PRO A 38 -6.47 15.10 -1.44
CA PRO A 38 -7.08 13.97 -0.75
C PRO A 38 -7.95 14.48 0.40
N ASN A 39 -9.19 13.99 0.48
CA ASN A 39 -10.12 14.29 1.56
C ASN A 39 -10.04 13.28 2.72
N PHE A 40 -8.95 12.53 2.79
CA PHE A 40 -8.65 11.52 3.79
C PHE A 40 -7.23 11.71 4.31
N THR A 41 -6.95 11.15 5.49
CA THR A 41 -5.64 11.26 6.13
C THR A 41 -4.56 10.51 5.36
N LEU A 42 -3.46 11.20 5.07
CA LEU A 42 -2.20 10.59 4.67
C LEU A 42 -1.25 10.53 5.86
N PHE A 43 -0.46 9.47 5.92
CA PHE A 43 0.59 9.28 6.92
C PHE A 43 1.96 9.49 6.27
N GLU A 44 3.00 9.57 7.10
CA GLU A 44 4.38 9.59 6.63
C GLU A 44 4.70 8.31 5.83
N LYS A 45 5.60 8.44 4.86
CA LYS A 45 6.08 7.31 4.07
C LYS A 45 6.75 6.28 4.97
N CYS A 46 6.37 5.02 4.81
CA CYS A 46 6.96 3.89 5.53
C CYS A 46 7.06 2.66 4.63
N GLU A 47 7.86 1.69 5.05
CA GLU A 47 7.95 0.38 4.37
C GLU A 47 6.79 -0.52 4.80
N VAL A 48 6.21 -1.24 3.84
CA VAL A 48 5.11 -2.20 4.10
C VAL A 48 5.57 -3.66 4.04
N ASN A 49 6.75 -3.91 3.47
CA ASN A 49 7.38 -5.23 3.33
C ASN A 49 8.83 -5.20 3.83
N GLY A 50 9.44 -6.39 3.94
CA GLY A 50 10.82 -6.54 4.39
C GLY A 50 11.03 -6.33 5.88
N ALA A 51 12.30 -6.35 6.31
CA ALA A 51 12.69 -6.36 7.71
C ALA A 51 12.33 -5.08 8.48
N GLN A 52 12.13 -3.96 7.76
CA GLN A 52 11.77 -2.65 8.31
C GLN A 52 10.29 -2.32 8.09
N ALA A 53 9.47 -3.31 7.75
CA ALA A 53 8.04 -3.11 7.57
C ALA A 53 7.41 -2.52 8.84
N HIS A 54 6.57 -1.49 8.65
CA HIS A 54 5.86 -0.87 9.75
C HIS A 54 4.99 -1.93 10.48
N PRO A 55 4.97 -1.96 11.82
CA PRO A 55 4.30 -3.02 12.59
C PRO A 55 2.82 -3.23 12.23
N LEU A 56 2.11 -2.16 11.86
CA LEU A 56 0.73 -2.25 11.36
C LEU A 56 0.62 -3.16 10.13
N PHE A 57 1.52 -3.01 9.15
CA PHE A 57 1.50 -3.84 7.94
C PHE A 57 1.99 -5.26 8.21
N VAL A 58 2.87 -5.47 9.20
CA VAL A 58 3.18 -6.83 9.67
C VAL A 58 1.91 -7.50 10.20
N PHE A 59 1.22 -6.85 11.14
CA PHE A 59 -0.03 -7.34 11.71
C PHE A 59 -1.10 -7.63 10.64
N LEU A 60 -1.34 -6.70 9.72
CA LEU A 60 -2.35 -6.86 8.66
C LEU A 60 -2.03 -8.01 7.70
N ARG A 61 -0.75 -8.18 7.31
CA ARG A 61 -0.33 -9.28 6.42
C ARG A 61 -0.31 -10.63 7.13
N GLU A 62 -0.14 -10.68 8.44
CA GLU A 62 -0.27 -11.91 9.21
C GLU A 62 -1.73 -12.31 9.39
N ALA A 63 -2.61 -11.35 9.70
CA ALA A 63 -4.04 -11.59 9.85
C ALA A 63 -4.72 -11.94 8.52
N LEU A 64 -4.31 -11.31 7.42
CA LEU A 64 -4.87 -11.50 6.08
C LEU A 64 -3.74 -11.83 5.08
N PRO A 65 -3.27 -13.09 5.04
CA PRO A 65 -2.05 -13.47 4.34
C PRO A 65 -2.15 -13.36 2.81
N VAL A 66 -3.35 -13.43 2.26
CA VAL A 66 -3.59 -13.33 0.82
C VAL A 66 -4.79 -12.44 0.52
N PRO A 67 -4.79 -11.71 -0.62
CA PRO A 67 -5.98 -11.02 -1.10
C PRO A 67 -7.13 -11.99 -1.39
N SER A 68 -8.37 -11.56 -1.15
CA SER A 68 -9.56 -12.38 -1.36
C SER A 68 -9.87 -12.61 -2.84
N ASP A 69 -9.43 -11.71 -3.72
CA ASP A 69 -9.70 -11.75 -5.16
C ASP A 69 -8.52 -12.30 -5.99
N ASP A 70 -7.32 -12.37 -5.42
CA ASP A 70 -6.13 -12.96 -6.06
C ASP A 70 -5.19 -13.54 -5.00
N ALA A 71 -5.33 -14.83 -4.72
CA ALA A 71 -4.56 -15.51 -3.69
C ALA A 71 -3.15 -15.97 -4.13
N SER A 72 -2.77 -15.72 -5.38
CA SER A 72 -1.60 -16.37 -6.00
C SER A 72 -0.56 -15.39 -6.52
N ALA A 73 -0.96 -14.20 -6.95
CA ALA A 73 -0.05 -13.25 -7.54
C ALA A 73 0.73 -12.44 -6.48
N LEU A 74 2.06 -12.59 -6.48
CA LEU A 74 2.96 -11.70 -5.74
C LEU A 74 3.61 -10.67 -6.68
N MET A 75 4.43 -11.12 -7.61
CA MET A 75 5.09 -10.23 -8.58
C MET A 75 5.38 -11.01 -9.87
N THR A 76 5.17 -10.38 -11.02
CA THR A 76 5.47 -11.01 -12.32
C THR A 76 6.95 -10.90 -12.65
N ASP A 77 7.55 -9.71 -12.49
CA ASP A 77 8.99 -9.51 -12.68
C ASP A 77 9.70 -9.54 -11.32
N PRO A 78 10.54 -10.56 -11.03
CA PRO A 78 11.23 -10.67 -9.76
C PRO A 78 12.19 -9.50 -9.49
N LYS A 79 12.62 -8.75 -10.53
CA LYS A 79 13.46 -7.56 -10.36
C LYS A 79 12.75 -6.43 -9.61
N LEU A 80 11.41 -6.44 -9.61
CA LEU A 80 10.58 -5.48 -8.90
C LEU A 80 10.44 -5.78 -7.40
N VAL A 81 11.05 -6.86 -6.91
CA VAL A 81 11.12 -7.19 -5.48
C VAL A 81 12.49 -6.76 -4.95
N THR A 82 12.56 -5.57 -4.34
CA THR A 82 13.80 -5.03 -3.74
C THR A 82 13.87 -5.13 -2.23
N TRP A 83 12.83 -5.63 -1.58
CA TRP A 83 12.82 -5.79 -0.12
C TRP A 83 13.34 -7.17 0.30
N SER A 84 13.77 -7.26 1.55
CA SER A 84 14.23 -8.51 2.17
C SER A 84 13.92 -8.51 3.68
N PRO A 85 13.53 -9.65 4.27
CA PRO A 85 13.21 -10.92 3.59
C PRO A 85 11.93 -10.80 2.76
N VAL A 86 11.76 -11.72 1.80
CA VAL A 86 10.53 -11.86 1.01
C VAL A 86 9.64 -12.90 1.68
N CYS A 87 8.39 -12.55 1.92
CA CYS A 87 7.39 -13.40 2.56
C CYS A 87 6.21 -13.66 1.60
N ARG A 88 5.56 -14.82 1.76
CA ARG A 88 4.41 -15.20 0.92
C ARG A 88 3.19 -14.29 1.09
N ASN A 89 3.12 -13.56 2.20
CA ASN A 89 2.05 -12.62 2.52
C ASN A 89 2.40 -11.16 2.24
N ASP A 90 3.54 -10.90 1.57
CA ASP A 90 3.95 -9.55 1.20
C ASP A 90 2.87 -8.82 0.38
N VAL A 91 2.85 -7.50 0.49
CA VAL A 91 2.04 -6.63 -0.38
C VAL A 91 2.65 -6.65 -1.78
N SER A 92 1.85 -7.02 -2.77
CA SER A 92 2.27 -7.25 -4.16
C SER A 92 2.58 -5.97 -4.93
N TRP A 93 1.92 -4.84 -4.61
CA TRP A 93 2.10 -3.55 -5.28
C TRP A 93 1.41 -2.40 -4.55
N ASN A 94 1.54 -1.18 -5.09
CA ASN A 94 0.73 -0.04 -4.69
C ASN A 94 -0.78 -0.33 -4.82
N PHE A 95 -1.57 0.27 -3.92
CA PHE A 95 -3.02 0.15 -3.88
C PHE A 95 -3.54 -1.26 -3.57
N GLU A 96 -2.87 -2.08 -2.77
CA GLU A 96 -3.59 -3.10 -2.00
C GLU A 96 -4.42 -2.45 -0.89
N LYS A 97 -5.51 -3.11 -0.48
CA LYS A 97 -6.46 -2.55 0.49
C LYS A 97 -6.73 -3.55 1.61
N PHE A 98 -6.86 -3.04 2.83
CA PHE A 98 -7.26 -3.79 4.00
C PHE A 98 -8.50 -3.13 4.59
N LEU A 99 -9.57 -3.91 4.75
CA LEU A 99 -10.78 -3.50 5.45
C LEU A 99 -10.69 -3.98 6.90
N VAL A 100 -10.87 -3.07 7.84
CA VAL A 100 -10.80 -3.32 9.28
C VAL A 100 -12.16 -2.97 9.88
N GLY A 101 -12.66 -3.84 10.75
CA GLY A 101 -13.95 -3.67 11.43
C GLY A 101 -13.91 -2.59 12.50
N PRO A 102 -15.09 -2.16 13.00
CA PRO A 102 -15.20 -1.15 14.07
C PRO A 102 -14.61 -1.61 15.41
N ASP A 103 -14.41 -2.91 15.59
CA ASP A 103 -13.75 -3.55 16.73
C ASP A 103 -12.22 -3.61 16.57
N GLY A 104 -11.68 -3.11 15.46
CA GLY A 104 -10.25 -3.14 15.15
C GLY A 104 -9.76 -4.46 14.54
N VAL A 105 -10.66 -5.41 14.24
CA VAL A 105 -10.30 -6.71 13.67
C VAL A 105 -10.21 -6.62 12.14
N PRO A 106 -9.11 -7.09 11.49
CA PRO A 106 -9.03 -7.14 10.04
C PRO A 106 -10.09 -8.08 9.44
N VAL A 107 -10.86 -7.59 8.48
CA VAL A 107 -12.01 -8.29 7.88
C VAL A 107 -11.67 -8.89 6.52
N ARG A 108 -11.05 -8.09 5.63
CA ARG A 108 -10.76 -8.52 4.26
C ARG A 108 -9.57 -7.78 3.66
N ARG A 109 -8.80 -8.45 2.80
CA ARG A 109 -7.70 -7.89 2.02
C ARG A 109 -8.04 -7.98 0.54
N TYR A 110 -7.78 -6.92 -0.22
CA TYR A 110 -8.07 -6.84 -1.65
C TYR A 110 -6.80 -6.53 -2.44
N SER A 111 -6.67 -7.14 -3.62
CA SER A 111 -5.47 -7.03 -4.44
C SER A 111 -5.31 -5.62 -5.01
N ARG A 112 -4.12 -5.35 -5.55
CA ARG A 112 -3.82 -4.10 -6.29
C ARG A 112 -4.79 -3.80 -7.44
N ARG A 113 -5.43 -4.84 -8.00
CA ARG A 113 -6.34 -4.74 -9.16
C ARG A 113 -7.80 -4.60 -8.77
N PHE A 114 -8.15 -4.93 -7.53
CA PHE A 114 -9.53 -4.79 -7.04
C PHE A 114 -9.92 -3.30 -7.02
N PRO A 115 -10.95 -2.86 -7.76
CA PRO A 115 -11.35 -1.45 -7.75
C PRO A 115 -11.76 -1.00 -6.35
N THR A 116 -11.23 0.13 -5.88
CA THR A 116 -11.54 0.63 -4.53
C THR A 116 -13.04 0.87 -4.33
N ILE A 117 -13.74 1.29 -5.38
CA ILE A 117 -15.20 1.53 -5.33
C ILE A 117 -15.99 0.23 -5.11
N ASP A 118 -15.49 -0.91 -5.58
CA ASP A 118 -16.18 -2.20 -5.42
C ASP A 118 -16.07 -2.76 -3.99
N ILE A 119 -15.34 -2.06 -3.09
CA ILE A 119 -15.26 -2.37 -1.66
C ILE A 119 -16.49 -1.80 -0.91
N GLU A 120 -17.24 -0.87 -1.53
CA GLU A 120 -18.41 -0.21 -0.94
C GLU A 120 -19.43 -1.18 -0.32
N PRO A 121 -19.87 -2.28 -0.97
CA PRO A 121 -20.85 -3.19 -0.37
C PRO A 121 -20.35 -3.89 0.90
N ASP A 122 -19.04 -4.18 0.95
CA ASP A 122 -18.41 -4.80 2.12
C ASP A 122 -18.31 -3.81 3.30
N ILE A 123 -18.12 -2.52 3.00
CA ILE A 123 -18.16 -1.43 3.99
C ILE A 123 -19.59 -1.26 4.52
N GLU A 124 -20.60 -1.20 3.64
CA GLU A 124 -22.00 -1.09 4.02
C GLU A 124 -22.43 -2.24 4.93
N ALA A 125 -22.01 -3.46 4.64
CA ALA A 125 -22.29 -4.62 5.46
C ALA A 125 -21.73 -4.48 6.89
N LEU A 126 -20.53 -3.91 7.06
CA LEU A 126 -19.95 -3.67 8.39
C LEU A 126 -20.65 -2.53 9.13
N LEU A 127 -21.04 -1.47 8.43
CA LEU A 127 -21.78 -0.37 9.01
C LEU A 127 -23.16 -0.82 9.53
N ALA A 128 -23.84 -1.71 8.80
CA ALA A 128 -25.13 -2.27 9.21
C ALA A 128 -25.03 -3.20 10.45
N GLN A 129 -23.85 -3.79 10.69
CA GLN A 129 -23.59 -4.68 11.83
C GLN A 129 -23.11 -3.95 13.08
N ALA A 130 -22.63 -2.70 12.95
CA ALA A 130 -22.22 -1.92 14.09
C ALA A 130 -23.43 -1.72 15.00
N PRO A 131 -23.42 -2.21 16.26
CA PRO A 131 -24.50 -1.92 17.19
C PRO A 131 -24.58 -0.39 17.30
N GLY A 132 -25.73 0.16 16.96
CA GLY A 132 -25.96 1.59 17.04
C GLY A 132 -25.48 2.08 18.40
N SER A 133 -24.61 3.08 18.40
CA SER A 133 -24.37 3.94 19.55
C SER A 133 -25.73 4.51 19.99
N ALA A 134 -26.40 3.78 20.87
CA ALA A 134 -27.59 4.15 21.61
C ALA A 134 -27.18 4.86 22.90
#